data_AF-A0AA38U457-F1
#
_entry.id   AF-A0AA38U457-F1
#
_cell.length_a   1.000
_cell.length_b   1.000
_cell.length_c   1.000
_cell.angle_alpha   90.00
_cell.angle_beta   90.00
_cell.angle_gamma   90.00
#
_symmetry.space_group_name_H-M   'P 1'
#
loop_
_entity.id
_entity.type
_entity.pdbx_description
1 polymer ?
#
loop_
_entity_poly.entity_id
_entity_poly.type
_entity_poly.pdbx_seq_one_letter_code
_entity_poly.pdbx_strand_id
1 'polypeptide(L)'
;GFVAVLDEMTEEERERWQREVEPVKSALYKTRKIAFKIINSPMMLLPKWREQLADTPFAGRTLRCDVATRWNSTHNMLESFLEMKEHVTKFLDSAHNGLTEYTLSDEEWEVVKDLVSGLQVSD
;
A
#
# COMPACT_ATOMS: atom_id res chain seq x y z
N GLY A 1 19.70 5.23 -18.83
CA GLY A 1 18.41 4.97 -18.14
C GLY A 1 18.60 5.18 -16.65
N PHE A 2 17.55 5.16 -15.82
CA PHE A 2 17.62 5.49 -14.39
C PHE A 2 18.75 4.77 -13.62
N VAL A 3 19.09 3.55 -14.04
CA VAL A 3 20.23 2.77 -13.52
C VAL A 3 21.59 3.44 -13.75
N ALA A 4 21.81 4.06 -14.91
CA ALA A 4 23.06 4.77 -15.23
C ALA A 4 23.25 6.04 -14.39
N VAL A 5 22.15 6.71 -13.99
CA VAL A 5 22.19 7.88 -13.11
C VAL A 5 22.65 7.50 -11.70
N LEU A 6 22.25 6.32 -11.21
CA LEU A 6 22.71 5.82 -9.92
C LEU A 6 24.19 5.43 -9.95
N ASP A 7 24.72 4.97 -11.09
CA ASP A 7 26.13 4.60 -11.23
C ASP A 7 27.06 5.82 -11.29
N GLU A 8 26.53 6.99 -11.61
CA GLU A 8 27.24 8.28 -11.60
C GLU A 8 27.28 8.95 -10.21
N MET A 9 26.48 8.46 -9.26
CA MET A 9 26.42 9.00 -7.89
C MET A 9 27.59 8.50 -7.04
N THR A 10 28.13 9.42 -6.24
CA THR A 10 29.05 9.06 -5.16
C THR A 10 28.36 8.15 -4.13
N GLU A 11 29.14 7.43 -3.32
CA GLU A 11 28.59 6.54 -2.29
C GLU A 11 27.73 7.32 -1.29
N GLU A 12 28.18 8.52 -0.87
CA GLU A 12 27.43 9.39 0.03
C GLU A 12 26.07 9.82 -0.56
N GLU A 13 26.04 10.16 -1.85
CA GLU A 13 24.80 10.49 -2.55
C GLU A 13 23.88 9.29 -2.67
N ARG A 14 24.43 8.10 -2.94
CA ARG A 14 23.68 6.85 -3.04
C ARG A 14 23.04 6.49 -1.70
N GLU A 15 23.79 6.57 -0.61
CA GLU A 15 23.28 6.33 0.74
C GLU A 15 22.19 7.33 1.12
N ARG A 16 22.38 8.61 0.80
CA ARG A 16 21.36 9.65 1.01
C ARG A 16 20.08 9.32 0.24
N TRP A 17 20.20 9.00 -1.04
CA TRP A 17 19.08 8.62 -1.87
C TRP A 17 18.36 7.38 -1.31
N GLN A 18 19.08 6.31 -0.96
CA GLN A 18 18.44 5.12 -0.39
C GLN A 18 17.65 5.45 0.88
N ARG A 19 18.21 6.28 1.77
CA ARG A 19 17.51 6.72 2.98
C ARG A 19 16.23 7.48 2.67
N GLU A 20 16.24 8.32 1.64
CA GLU A 20 15.07 9.11 1.21
C GLU A 20 14.01 8.25 0.49
N VAL A 21 14.41 7.24 -0.28
CA VAL A 21 13.44 6.41 -1.05
C VAL A 21 12.88 5.25 -0.24
N GLU A 22 13.59 4.78 0.79
CA GLU A 22 13.19 3.57 1.52
C GLU A 22 11.79 3.66 2.13
N PRO A 23 11.36 4.78 2.75
CA PRO A 23 9.99 4.93 3.24
C PRO A 23 8.95 4.77 2.13
N VAL A 24 9.23 5.32 0.95
CA VAL A 24 8.36 5.24 -0.23
C VAL A 24 8.25 3.79 -0.73
N LYS A 25 9.37 3.09 -0.83
CA LYS A 25 9.42 1.68 -1.22
C LYS A 25 8.69 0.79 -0.22
N SER A 26 8.93 0.99 1.08
CA SER A 26 8.31 0.21 2.15
C SER A 26 6.80 0.39 2.16
N ALA A 27 6.32 1.64 2.13
CA ALA A 27 4.89 1.94 2.08
C ALA A 27 4.20 1.30 0.86
N LEU A 28 4.77 1.46 -0.34
CA LEU A 28 4.26 0.83 -1.56
C LEU A 28 4.27 -0.69 -1.50
N TYR A 29 5.33 -1.29 -0.94
CA TYR A 29 5.43 -2.73 -0.80
C TYR A 29 4.34 -3.27 0.14
N LYS A 30 4.21 -2.68 1.34
CA LYS A 30 3.23 -3.10 2.34
C LYS A 30 1.80 -2.97 1.83
N THR A 31 1.42 -1.83 1.25
CA THR A 31 0.07 -1.60 0.68
C THR A 31 -0.29 -2.65 -0.38
N ARG A 32 0.59 -2.88 -1.36
CA ARG A 32 0.40 -3.93 -2.38
C ARG A 32 0.27 -5.31 -1.77
N LYS A 33 1.14 -5.63 -0.80
CA LYS A 33 1.20 -6.96 -0.20
C LYS A 33 -0.06 -7.27 0.59
N ILE A 34 -0.59 -6.30 1.33
CA ILE A 34 -1.83 -6.42 2.10
C ILE A 34 -3.01 -6.67 1.16
N ALA A 35 -3.18 -5.83 0.13
CA ALA A 35 -4.25 -5.99 -0.85
C ALA A 35 -4.19 -7.37 -1.52
N PHE A 36 -2.99 -7.78 -1.96
CA PHE A 36 -2.77 -9.08 -2.57
C PHE A 36 -3.11 -10.24 -1.63
N LYS A 37 -2.66 -10.20 -0.37
CA LYS A 37 -2.92 -11.26 0.62
C LYS A 37 -4.40 -11.40 0.94
N ILE A 38 -5.11 -10.28 1.10
CA ILE A 38 -6.56 -10.29 1.39
C ILE A 38 -7.34 -10.87 0.21
N ILE A 39 -7.09 -10.39 -1.01
CA ILE A 39 -7.82 -10.83 -2.21
C ILE A 39 -7.55 -12.30 -2.55
N ASN A 40 -6.28 -12.73 -2.46
CA ASN A 40 -5.85 -14.07 -2.86
C ASN A 40 -5.94 -15.12 -1.74
N SER A 41 -6.60 -14.80 -0.62
CA SER A 41 -6.89 -15.75 0.46
C SER A 41 -8.40 -15.94 0.61
N PRO A 42 -9.06 -16.60 -0.37
CA PRO A 42 -10.52 -16.66 -0.47
C PRO A 42 -11.19 -17.43 0.67
N MET A 43 -10.44 -18.30 1.35
CA MET A 43 -10.98 -19.13 2.44
C MET A 43 -10.71 -18.55 3.84
N MET A 44 -9.72 -17.66 3.99
CA MET A 44 -9.29 -17.21 5.33
C MET A 44 -9.37 -15.69 5.49
N LEU A 45 -8.67 -14.91 4.68
CA LEU A 45 -8.61 -13.46 4.90
C LEU A 45 -9.77 -12.74 4.22
N LEU A 46 -10.17 -13.14 3.01
CA LEU A 46 -11.26 -12.48 2.30
C LEU A 46 -12.61 -12.59 3.02
N PRO A 47 -13.01 -13.75 3.59
CA PRO A 47 -14.26 -13.84 4.35
C PRO A 47 -14.22 -12.95 5.61
N LYS A 48 -13.13 -12.99 6.38
CA LYS A 48 -12.94 -12.15 7.57
C LYS A 48 -12.97 -10.66 7.24
N TRP A 49 -12.37 -10.28 6.11
CA TRP A 49 -12.39 -8.91 5.62
C TRP A 49 -13.82 -8.46 5.31
N ARG A 50 -14.59 -9.29 4.59
CA ARG A 50 -15.99 -9.00 4.27
C ARG A 50 -16.87 -8.92 5.52
N GLU A 51 -16.66 -9.82 6.47
CA GLU A 51 -17.34 -9.81 7.77
C GLU A 51 -17.05 -8.51 8.54
N GLN A 52 -15.78 -8.09 8.60
CA GLN A 52 -15.41 -6.84 9.27
C GLN A 52 -16.11 -5.61 8.68
N LEU A 53 -16.39 -5.62 7.36
CA LEU A 53 -17.00 -4.51 6.66
C LEU A 53 -18.53 -4.59 6.55
N ALA A 54 -19.16 -5.68 6.99
CA ALA A 54 -20.57 -5.96 6.75
C ALA A 54 -21.50 -4.84 7.21
N ASP A 55 -21.16 -4.18 8.32
CA ASP A 55 -21.96 -3.10 8.94
C ASP A 55 -21.38 -1.70 8.66
N THR A 56 -20.57 -1.56 7.60
CA THR A 56 -19.90 -0.31 7.24
C THR A 56 -20.36 0.17 5.86
N PRO A 57 -20.14 1.45 5.49
CA PRO A 57 -20.37 1.93 4.12
C PRO A 57 -19.58 1.17 3.04
N PHE A 58 -18.57 0.39 3.44
CA PHE A 58 -17.75 -0.44 2.57
C PHE A 58 -18.21 -1.89 2.49
N ALA A 59 -19.42 -2.22 2.97
CA ALA A 59 -19.98 -3.57 2.88
C ALA A 59 -19.88 -4.12 1.44
N GLY A 60 -19.36 -5.34 1.31
CA GLY A 60 -19.13 -5.99 0.02
C GLY A 60 -17.95 -5.46 -0.80
N ARG A 61 -17.27 -4.38 -0.37
CA ARG A 61 -16.05 -3.89 -1.03
C ARG A 61 -14.82 -4.68 -0.61
N THR A 62 -13.79 -4.63 -1.44
CA THR A 62 -12.46 -5.17 -1.15
C THR A 62 -11.42 -4.17 -1.64
N LEU A 63 -10.23 -4.20 -1.04
CA LEU A 63 -9.11 -3.39 -1.52
C LEU A 63 -8.86 -3.64 -3.01
N ARG A 64 -8.51 -2.60 -3.74
CA ARG A 64 -8.05 -2.74 -5.12
C ARG A 64 -6.61 -3.26 -5.11
N CYS A 65 -6.24 -4.07 -6.09
CA CYS A 65 -4.83 -4.37 -6.39
C CYS A 65 -4.38 -3.53 -7.59
N ASP A 66 -3.09 -3.21 -7.61
CA ASP A 66 -2.47 -2.66 -8.79
C ASP A 66 -2.40 -3.71 -9.92
N VAL A 67 -2.49 -3.25 -11.16
CA VAL A 67 -2.53 -4.08 -12.37
C VAL A 67 -1.52 -3.49 -13.35
N ALA A 68 -0.47 -4.24 -13.66
CA ALA A 68 0.66 -3.76 -14.46
C ALA A 68 0.27 -3.15 -15.83
N THR A 69 -0.86 -3.56 -16.40
CA THR A 69 -1.35 -3.08 -17.70
C THR A 69 -2.17 -1.78 -17.64
N ARG A 70 -2.39 -1.19 -16.46
CA ARG A 70 -3.22 0.01 -16.27
C ARG A 70 -2.42 1.12 -15.60
N TRP A 71 -2.21 2.23 -16.30
CA TRP A 71 -1.34 3.33 -15.84
C TRP A 71 -1.76 3.93 -14.48
N ASN A 72 -3.06 3.96 -14.20
CA ASN A 72 -3.59 4.53 -12.95
C ASN A 72 -3.88 3.49 -11.86
N SER A 73 -3.44 2.24 -12.01
CA SER A 73 -3.79 1.19 -11.05
C SER A 73 -3.16 1.40 -9.68
N THR A 74 -1.91 1.91 -9.63
CA THR A 74 -1.23 2.19 -8.36
C THR A 74 -1.93 3.32 -7.62
N HIS A 75 -2.27 4.42 -8.30
CA HIS A 75 -3.05 5.52 -7.73
C HIS A 75 -4.38 5.00 -7.15
N ASN A 76 -5.17 4.30 -7.97
CA ASN A 76 -6.47 3.77 -7.57
C ASN A 76 -6.39 2.75 -6.42
N MET A 77 -5.30 1.98 -6.34
CA MET A 77 -5.02 1.08 -5.22
C MET A 77 -4.77 1.88 -3.93
N LEU A 78 -3.88 2.86 -3.97
CA LEU A 78 -3.51 3.66 -2.80
C LEU A 78 -4.68 4.52 -2.30
N GLU A 79 -5.47 5.10 -3.21
CA GLU A 79 -6.68 5.84 -2.88
C GLU A 79 -7.69 4.95 -2.13
N SER A 80 -8.01 3.77 -2.68
CA SER A 80 -8.88 2.79 -2.00
C SER A 80 -8.30 2.32 -0.66
N PHE A 81 -6.98 2.29 -0.51
CA PHE A 81 -6.31 1.90 0.72
C PHE A 81 -6.45 2.99 1.81
N LEU A 82 -6.36 4.27 1.42
CA LEU A 82 -6.58 5.42 2.31
C LEU A 82 -8.04 5.56 2.72
N GLU A 83 -8.99 5.39 1.78
CA GLU A 83 -10.43 5.42 2.09
C GLU A 83 -10.81 4.43 3.20
N MET A 84 -10.09 3.31 3.28
CA MET A 84 -10.37 2.21 4.20
C MET A 84 -9.33 2.13 5.34
N LYS A 85 -8.54 3.19 5.59
CA LYS A 85 -7.43 3.20 6.56
C LYS A 85 -7.78 2.60 7.92
N GLU A 86 -8.91 2.99 8.50
CA GLU A 86 -9.35 2.50 9.81
C GLU A 86 -9.62 0.99 9.81
N HIS A 87 -10.26 0.50 8.74
CA HIS A 87 -10.57 -0.92 8.59
C HIS A 87 -9.31 -1.74 8.30
N VAL A 88 -8.40 -1.21 7.48
CA VAL A 88 -7.10 -1.84 7.23
C VAL A 88 -6.33 -1.96 8.54
N THR A 89 -6.18 -0.86 9.30
CA THR A 89 -5.44 -0.84 10.56
C THR A 89 -6.00 -1.86 11.54
N LYS A 90 -7.32 -1.84 11.77
CA LYS A 90 -8.02 -2.83 12.61
C LYS A 90 -7.79 -4.27 12.16
N PHE A 91 -7.76 -4.51 10.85
CA PHE A 91 -7.56 -5.84 10.29
C PHE A 91 -6.13 -6.35 10.48
N LEU A 92 -5.12 -5.47 10.41
CA LEU A 92 -3.71 -5.80 10.61
C LEU A 92 -3.35 -6.02 12.09
N ASP A 93 -4.00 -5.28 12.99
CA ASP A 93 -3.82 -5.41 14.44
C ASP A 93 -4.34 -6.74 15.00
N SER A 94 -5.22 -7.42 14.26
CA SER A 94 -5.68 -8.75 14.65
C SER A 94 -4.61 -9.81 14.38
N ALA A 95 -3.99 -10.32 15.45
CA ALA A 95 -3.02 -11.41 15.40
C ALA A 95 -3.53 -12.66 14.65
N HIS A 96 -4.86 -12.86 14.60
CA HIS A 96 -5.49 -14.00 13.93
C HIS A 96 -5.45 -13.90 12.39
N ASN A 97 -5.05 -12.76 11.85
CA ASN A 97 -4.93 -12.53 10.42
C ASN A 97 -3.49 -12.73 9.93
N GLY A 98 -2.49 -12.73 10.82
CA GLY A 98 -1.09 -12.97 10.46
C GLY A 98 -0.51 -11.92 9.52
N LEU A 99 -0.96 -10.67 9.61
CA LEU A 99 -0.53 -9.56 8.75
C LEU A 99 0.18 -8.42 9.50
N THR A 100 0.44 -8.58 10.80
CA THR A 100 1.04 -7.54 11.65
C THR A 100 2.44 -7.11 11.18
N GLU A 101 3.17 -7.98 10.48
CA GLU A 101 4.47 -7.63 9.86
C GLU A 101 4.34 -6.56 8.75
N TYR A 102 3.15 -6.39 8.18
CA TYR A 102 2.87 -5.38 7.16
C TYR A 102 2.20 -4.13 7.73
N THR A 103 2.05 -3.99 9.04
CA THR A 103 1.49 -2.78 9.65
C THR A 103 2.30 -1.56 9.21
N LEU A 104 1.57 -0.54 8.76
CA LEU A 104 2.15 0.74 8.37
C LEU A 104 2.36 1.60 9.61
N SER A 105 3.53 2.23 9.71
CA SER A 105 3.75 3.31 10.67
C SER A 105 2.96 4.56 10.26
N ASP A 106 2.83 5.53 11.18
CA ASP A 106 2.21 6.81 10.87
C ASP A 106 2.94 7.54 9.73
N GLU A 107 4.27 7.47 9.70
CA GLU A 107 5.09 8.01 8.61
C GLU A 107 4.78 7.33 7.28
N GLU A 108 4.65 6.00 7.25
CA GLU A 108 4.30 5.27 6.02
C GLU A 108 2.89 5.63 5.54
N TRP A 109 1.95 5.90 6.44
CA TRP A 109 0.62 6.38 6.06
C TRP A 109 0.66 7.77 5.42
N GLU A 110 1.47 8.69 5.94
CA GLU A 110 1.66 10.00 5.30
C GLU A 110 2.35 9.87 3.94
N VAL A 111 3.34 8.97 3.82
CA VAL A 111 3.96 8.65 2.52
C VAL A 111 2.94 8.12 1.51
N VAL A 112 2.01 7.26 1.91
CA VAL A 112 0.92 6.79 1.02
C VAL A 112 0.06 7.96 0.54
N LYS A 113 -0.25 8.91 1.42
CA LYS A 113 -1.04 10.11 1.09
C LYS A 113 -0.31 11.06 0.15
N ASP A 114 0.99 11.27 0.37
CA ASP A 114 1.86 12.04 -0.52
C ASP A 114 1.95 11.38 -1.91
N LEU A 115 2.07 10.05 -1.95
CA LEU A 115 2.07 9.28 -3.19
C LEU A 115 0.76 9.41 -3.95
N VAL A 116 -0.40 9.34 -3.29
CA VAL A 116 -1.69 9.56 -3.96
C VAL A 116 -1.74 10.95 -4.57
N SER A 117 -1.34 11.97 -3.81
CA SER A 117 -1.33 13.36 -4.28
C SER A 117 -0.37 13.56 -5.46
N GLY A 118 0.81 12.94 -5.43
CA GLY A 118 1.81 13.06 -6.50
C GLY A 118 1.50 12.21 -7.76
N LEU A 119 0.73 11.13 -7.61
CA LEU A 119 0.29 10.28 -8.71
C LEU A 119 -1.05 10.73 -9.32
N GLN A 120 -1.68 11.77 -8.77
CA GLN A 120 -2.89 12.36 -9.32
C GLN A 120 -2.54 12.99 -10.68
N VAL A 121 -3.00 12.35 -11.75
CA VAL A 121 -2.87 12.91 -13.11
C VAL A 121 -3.78 14.13 -13.15
N SER A 122 -3.20 15.31 -13.36
CA SER A 122 -3.97 16.51 -13.72
C SER A 122 -4.40 16.35 -15.18
N ASP A 123 -5.72 16.30 -15.41
CA ASP A 123 -6.32 16.35 -16.75
C ASP A 123 -6.11 17.74 -17.40
#